data_AF-A0A3M1UZG8-F1
#
_entry.id   AF-A0A3M1UZG8-F1
#
_cell.length_a   1.000
_cell.length_b   1.000
_cell.length_c   1.000
_cell.angle_alpha   90.00
_cell.angle_beta   90.00
_cell.angle_gamma   90.00
#
_symmetry.space_group_name_H-M   'P 1'
#
loop_
_entity.id
_entity.type
_entity.pdbx_description
1 polymer ?
#
loop_
_entity_poly.entity_id
_entity_poly.type
_entity_poly.pdbx_seq_one_letter_code
_entity_poly.pdbx_strand_id
1 'polypeptide(L)'
;MVTIAIRFTAGRYHATPWGSHVNEGRVEWPPNPWRVLRALIAAGFNRLGWSKVPDDTRRLIEKLAAVLPEYHLPRGEVAHTRHYMPNGSFHPRQKNLEATDKVLDTFVRLHPDSVLLIRFPAELDDTEVRLLEQLVEGLSYFGRAESWCETFLWTDDVPQDGWTRRAEDGSPAPPGGDQIALLAAQPADQYAAWREHHLQAALEIERAKRGKELTAAQAKKVKAAFPEDLIACLTRDTGELQKQGWNQPPGSRRVLYNLPAGILDPRPVVRRRGGRQRTYEAALLALSSDSVRGNRLPKMVRTVRQMEFIHQALCSIVGRLPGGRNCPVLTGKRLDGQPL
;
A
#
# COMPACT_ATOMS: atom_id res chain seq x y z
N MET A 1 -21.44 -15.57 2.36
CA MET A 1 -20.64 -14.38 1.93
C MET A 1 -19.85 -13.79 3.09
N VAL A 2 -18.66 -13.25 2.85
CA VAL A 2 -17.82 -12.57 3.87
C VAL A 2 -17.27 -11.24 3.37
N THR A 3 -17.07 -10.27 4.26
CA THR A 3 -16.54 -8.94 3.92
C THR A 3 -15.31 -8.63 4.75
N ILE A 4 -14.19 -8.35 4.10
CA ILE A 4 -12.96 -7.88 4.73
C ILE A 4 -12.96 -6.35 4.69
N ALA A 5 -12.76 -5.71 5.83
CA ALA A 5 -12.55 -4.27 5.95
C ALA A 5 -11.07 -3.95 6.13
N ILE A 6 -10.60 -2.90 5.45
CA ILE A 6 -9.25 -2.39 5.54
C ILE A 6 -9.29 -0.87 5.74
N ARG A 7 -8.81 -0.41 6.89
CA ARG A 7 -8.57 1.01 7.17
C ARG A 7 -7.07 1.29 7.07
N PHE A 8 -6.67 2.14 6.13
CA PHE A 8 -5.28 2.55 5.99
C PHE A 8 -4.95 3.67 6.97
N THR A 9 -4.25 3.35 8.05
CA THR A 9 -4.01 4.27 9.19
C THR A 9 -3.16 5.48 8.83
N ALA A 10 -2.28 5.34 7.83
CA ALA A 10 -1.49 6.45 7.27
C ALA A 10 -2.24 7.25 6.19
N GLY A 11 -3.48 6.87 5.84
CA GLY A 11 -4.25 7.48 4.75
C GLY A 11 -3.62 7.30 3.37
N ARG A 12 -2.80 6.25 3.18
CA ARG A 12 -2.11 5.95 1.92
C ARG A 12 -2.11 4.46 1.63
N TYR A 13 -2.33 4.11 0.38
CA TYR A 13 -2.19 2.76 -0.13
C TYR A 13 -1.17 2.73 -1.28
N HIS A 14 -0.12 1.96 -1.09
CA HIS A 14 1.01 1.79 -2.01
C HIS A 14 0.97 0.36 -2.56
N ALA A 15 0.71 0.24 -3.86
CA ALA A 15 0.80 -1.04 -4.56
C ALA A 15 1.12 -0.82 -6.04
N THR A 16 2.20 -1.44 -6.51
CA THR A 16 2.55 -1.42 -7.93
C THR A 16 1.74 -2.50 -8.66
N PRO A 17 1.04 -2.17 -9.76
CA PRO A 17 0.33 -3.15 -10.58
C PRO A 17 1.26 -4.26 -11.06
N TRP A 18 0.73 -5.48 -11.18
CA TRP A 18 1.50 -6.58 -11.76
C TRP A 18 1.93 -6.25 -13.21
N GLY A 19 3.20 -6.54 -13.53
CA GLY A 19 3.75 -6.27 -14.87
C GLY A 19 4.10 -4.81 -15.12
N SER A 20 4.08 -3.96 -14.09
CA SER A 20 4.58 -2.58 -14.14
C SER A 20 5.81 -2.41 -13.23
N HIS A 21 6.70 -1.52 -13.65
CA HIS A 21 7.84 -1.08 -12.86
C HIS A 21 7.43 0.05 -11.91
N VAL A 22 8.05 0.11 -10.72
CA VAL A 22 7.75 1.13 -9.69
C VAL A 22 7.90 2.57 -10.20
N ASN A 23 8.85 2.79 -11.11
CA ASN A 23 9.12 4.10 -11.73
C ASN A 23 8.18 4.48 -12.87
N GLU A 24 7.18 3.65 -13.22
CA GLU A 24 6.13 4.03 -14.17
C GLU A 24 5.08 4.96 -13.54
N GLY A 25 5.12 5.15 -12.23
CA GLY A 25 4.21 6.05 -11.55
C GLY A 25 2.78 5.51 -11.44
N ARG A 26 2.57 4.21 -11.67
CA ARG A 26 1.25 3.55 -11.61
C ARG A 26 0.98 3.00 -10.21
N VAL A 27 -0.28 3.10 -9.79
CA VAL A 27 -0.78 2.47 -8.56
C VAL A 27 -1.95 1.55 -8.90
N GLU A 28 -1.97 0.38 -8.27
CA GLU A 28 -3.06 -0.57 -8.38
C GLU A 28 -4.23 -0.08 -7.53
N TRP A 29 -5.41 0.13 -8.11
CA TRP A 29 -6.63 0.42 -7.36
C TRP A 29 -7.86 -0.02 -8.19
N PRO A 30 -8.72 -0.90 -7.68
CA PRO A 30 -8.66 -1.55 -6.36
C PRO A 30 -7.48 -2.52 -6.23
N PRO A 31 -7.15 -2.99 -5.01
CA PRO A 31 -6.18 -4.05 -4.80
C PRO A 31 -6.59 -5.32 -5.53
N ASN A 32 -5.68 -5.90 -6.31
CA ASN A 32 -6.03 -7.06 -7.13
C ASN A 32 -6.33 -8.31 -6.24
N PRO A 33 -7.30 -9.17 -6.63
CA PRO A 33 -7.68 -10.33 -5.80
C PRO A 33 -6.50 -11.27 -5.49
N TRP A 34 -5.56 -11.44 -6.42
CA TRP A 34 -4.35 -12.25 -6.22
C TRP A 34 -3.51 -11.77 -5.04
N ARG A 35 -3.36 -10.44 -4.90
CA ARG A 35 -2.62 -9.80 -3.80
C ARG A 35 -3.33 -9.97 -2.47
N VAL A 36 -4.67 -9.92 -2.45
CA VAL A 36 -5.46 -10.20 -1.26
C VAL A 36 -5.16 -11.61 -0.74
N LEU A 37 -5.26 -12.62 -1.60
CA LEU A 37 -4.97 -14.01 -1.21
C LEU A 37 -3.53 -14.20 -0.75
N ARG A 38 -2.56 -13.60 -1.45
CA ARG A 38 -1.14 -13.64 -1.05
C ARG A 38 -0.90 -12.97 0.31
N ALA A 39 -1.58 -11.86 0.59
CA ALA A 39 -1.45 -11.15 1.86
C ALA A 39 -1.98 -12.02 3.01
N LEU A 40 -3.13 -12.67 2.84
CA LEU A 40 -3.69 -13.60 3.85
C LEU A 40 -2.73 -14.76 4.14
N ILE A 41 -2.17 -15.38 3.10
CA ILE A 41 -1.17 -16.45 3.29
C ILE A 41 0.08 -15.93 4.01
N ALA A 42 0.57 -14.75 3.61
CA ALA A 42 1.74 -14.13 4.24
C ALA A 42 1.49 -13.79 5.72
N ALA A 43 0.27 -13.40 6.09
CA ALA A 43 -0.11 -13.18 7.49
C ALA A 43 0.05 -14.47 8.30
N GLY A 44 -0.40 -15.61 7.78
CA GLY A 44 -0.22 -16.91 8.44
C GLY A 44 1.24 -17.29 8.68
N PHE A 45 2.11 -17.10 7.69
CA PHE A 45 3.56 -17.32 7.88
C PHE A 45 4.17 -16.38 8.92
N ASN A 46 3.85 -15.08 8.87
CA ASN A 46 4.50 -14.08 9.72
C ASN A 46 3.92 -13.97 11.14
N ARG A 47 2.63 -14.29 11.32
CA ARG A 47 1.90 -14.06 12.59
C ARG A 47 1.48 -15.36 13.27
N LEU A 48 1.18 -16.40 12.51
CA LEU A 48 0.72 -17.68 13.03
C LEU A 48 1.83 -18.75 13.02
N GLY A 49 3.06 -18.38 12.65
CA GLY A 49 4.24 -19.24 12.75
C GLY A 49 4.22 -20.46 11.84
N TRP A 50 3.52 -20.38 10.70
CA TRP A 50 3.42 -21.50 9.77
C TRP A 50 4.79 -21.84 9.15
N SER A 51 5.10 -23.14 9.09
CA SER A 51 6.20 -23.67 8.26
C SER A 51 5.70 -24.10 6.88
N LYS A 52 4.41 -24.41 6.78
CA LYS A 52 3.66 -24.71 5.56
C LYS A 52 2.22 -24.25 5.74
N VAL A 53 1.52 -23.97 4.64
CA VAL A 53 0.09 -23.59 4.69
C VAL A 53 -0.74 -24.78 5.21
N PRO A 54 -1.47 -24.64 6.34
CA PRO A 54 -2.32 -25.70 6.89
C PRO A 54 -3.47 -26.06 5.95
N ASP A 55 -3.91 -27.32 5.97
CA ASP A 55 -4.92 -27.83 5.02
C ASP A 55 -6.26 -27.08 5.11
N ASP A 56 -6.67 -26.68 6.31
CA ASP A 56 -7.89 -25.88 6.52
C ASP A 56 -7.76 -24.49 5.86
N THR A 57 -6.58 -23.87 5.95
CA THR A 57 -6.28 -22.62 5.23
C THR A 57 -6.28 -22.84 3.72
N ARG A 58 -5.74 -23.96 3.23
CA ARG A 58 -5.73 -24.25 1.79
C ARG A 58 -7.16 -24.26 1.26
N ARG A 59 -8.08 -24.96 1.94
CA ARG A 59 -9.51 -25.02 1.58
C ARG A 59 -10.16 -23.63 1.60
N LEU A 60 -9.90 -22.84 2.64
CA LEU A 60 -10.37 -21.45 2.73
C LEU A 60 -9.90 -20.61 1.53
N ILE A 61 -8.60 -20.62 1.23
CA ILE A 61 -8.02 -19.83 0.14
C ILE A 61 -8.57 -20.28 -1.22
N GLU A 62 -8.75 -21.58 -1.43
CA GLU A 62 -9.34 -22.13 -2.66
C GLU A 62 -10.79 -21.69 -2.83
N LYS A 63 -11.61 -21.67 -1.77
CA LYS A 63 -12.98 -21.12 -1.80
C LYS A 63 -12.99 -19.64 -2.15
N LEU A 64 -12.09 -18.84 -1.58
CA LEU A 64 -11.97 -17.42 -1.91
C LEU A 64 -11.48 -17.21 -3.35
N ALA A 65 -10.58 -18.06 -3.84
CA ALA A 65 -10.06 -18.02 -5.22
C ALA A 65 -11.07 -18.46 -6.28
N ALA A 66 -12.03 -19.31 -5.91
CA ALA A 66 -13.09 -19.78 -6.79
C ALA A 66 -14.06 -18.66 -7.20
N VAL A 67 -14.16 -17.60 -6.39
CA VAL A 67 -15.04 -16.45 -6.63
C VAL A 67 -14.24 -15.18 -6.89
N LEU A 68 -14.89 -14.18 -7.48
CA LEU A 68 -14.31 -12.85 -7.67
C LEU A 68 -14.89 -11.90 -6.63
N PRO A 69 -14.05 -11.13 -5.91
CA PRO A 69 -14.54 -10.21 -4.90
C PRO A 69 -15.26 -9.01 -5.51
N GLU A 70 -16.13 -8.41 -4.74
CA GLU A 70 -16.71 -7.09 -5.00
C GLU A 70 -16.03 -6.08 -4.08
N TYR A 71 -15.89 -4.83 -4.54
CA TYR A 71 -15.21 -3.80 -3.77
C TYR A 71 -16.13 -2.61 -3.49
N HIS A 72 -16.24 -2.21 -2.22
CA HIS A 72 -16.76 -0.90 -1.89
C HIS A 72 -15.56 0.05 -1.70
N LEU A 73 -15.32 0.88 -2.70
CA LEU A 73 -14.10 1.68 -2.79
C LEU A 73 -14.27 3.03 -2.11
N PRO A 74 -13.41 3.39 -1.14
CA PRO A 74 -13.33 4.77 -0.71
C PRO A 74 -12.78 5.62 -1.86
N ARG A 75 -13.31 6.84 -2.00
CA ARG A 75 -12.72 7.83 -2.91
C ARG A 75 -11.30 8.14 -2.48
N GLY A 76 -10.41 8.26 -3.45
CA GLY A 76 -9.01 8.59 -3.23
C GLY A 76 -8.46 9.50 -4.31
N GLU A 77 -7.16 9.78 -4.21
CA GLU A 77 -6.41 10.57 -5.20
C GLU A 77 -5.08 9.88 -5.48
N VAL A 78 -4.71 9.74 -6.74
CA VAL A 78 -3.37 9.24 -7.09
C VAL A 78 -2.34 10.34 -6.82
N ALA A 79 -1.32 10.02 -6.04
CA ALA A 79 -0.21 10.90 -5.74
C ALA A 79 1.11 10.12 -5.75
N HIS A 80 2.22 10.85 -5.84
CA HIS A 80 3.55 10.25 -5.75
C HIS A 80 4.55 11.19 -5.10
N THR A 81 5.58 10.61 -4.50
CA THR A 81 6.80 11.34 -4.13
C THR A 81 7.94 11.00 -5.08
N ARG A 82 8.90 11.91 -5.22
CA ARG A 82 10.09 11.73 -6.07
C ARG A 82 11.32 11.79 -5.18
N HIS A 83 12.11 10.74 -5.24
CA HIS A 83 13.35 10.62 -4.48
C HIS A 83 14.51 10.50 -5.46
N TYR A 84 15.64 11.12 -5.14
CA TYR A 84 16.88 10.98 -5.90
C TYR A 84 17.84 10.15 -5.07
N MET A 85 17.79 8.83 -5.27
CA MET A 85 18.47 7.85 -4.43
C MET A 85 19.92 7.70 -4.91
N PRO A 86 20.92 7.79 -4.02
CA PRO A 86 22.30 7.56 -4.40
C PRO A 86 22.48 6.15 -4.97
N ASN A 87 23.20 6.04 -6.09
CA ASN A 87 23.38 4.77 -6.79
C ASN A 87 24.81 4.19 -6.64
N GLY A 88 25.62 4.77 -5.75
CA GLY A 88 26.97 4.31 -5.46
C GLY A 88 28.00 4.62 -6.55
N SER A 89 27.63 5.42 -7.56
CA SER A 89 28.54 5.92 -8.59
C SER A 89 28.73 7.44 -8.48
N PHE A 90 29.79 7.98 -9.09
CA PHE A 90 30.00 9.44 -9.14
C PHE A 90 29.42 10.03 -10.43
N HIS A 91 28.95 11.26 -10.34
CA HIS A 91 28.37 11.97 -11.47
C HIS A 91 29.42 12.17 -12.57
N PRO A 92 29.17 11.72 -13.82
CA PRO A 92 30.19 11.68 -14.86
C PRO A 92 30.72 13.06 -15.27
N ARG A 93 29.97 14.12 -14.99
CA ARG A 93 30.34 15.52 -15.30
C ARG A 93 30.69 16.37 -14.08
N GLN A 94 30.54 15.86 -12.85
CA GLN A 94 30.77 16.64 -11.63
C GLN A 94 31.62 15.83 -10.65
N LYS A 95 32.88 16.25 -10.50
CA LYS A 95 33.86 15.59 -9.64
C LYS A 95 33.39 15.67 -8.18
N ASN A 96 33.44 14.55 -7.46
CA ASN A 96 33.02 14.41 -6.06
C ASN A 96 31.52 14.60 -5.77
N LEU A 97 30.64 14.58 -6.79
CA LEU A 97 29.20 14.49 -6.58
C LEU A 97 28.74 13.05 -6.80
N GLU A 98 28.00 12.48 -5.84
CA GLU A 98 27.40 11.16 -6.00
C GLU A 98 26.24 11.23 -7.03
N ALA A 99 26.23 10.28 -7.96
CA ALA A 99 25.15 10.12 -8.91
C ALA A 99 23.91 9.56 -8.21
N THR A 100 22.75 10.01 -8.68
CA THR A 100 21.46 9.61 -8.12
C THR A 100 20.54 9.11 -9.21
N ASP A 101 19.75 8.10 -8.86
CA ASP A 101 18.65 7.62 -9.68
C ASP A 101 17.33 8.15 -9.14
N LYS A 102 16.47 8.63 -10.06
CA LYS A 102 15.14 9.10 -9.70
C LYS A 102 14.23 7.90 -9.44
N VAL A 103 13.74 7.79 -8.22
CA VAL A 103 12.77 6.77 -7.78
C VAL A 103 11.43 7.42 -7.51
N LEU A 104 10.37 6.84 -8.05
CA LEU A 104 8.99 7.22 -7.75
C LEU A 104 8.43 6.33 -6.65
N ASP A 105 7.71 6.94 -5.72
CA ASP A 105 6.86 6.24 -4.78
C ASP A 105 5.42 6.72 -4.96
N THR A 106 4.64 5.96 -5.75
CA THR A 106 3.24 6.24 -6.08
C THR A 106 2.29 5.51 -5.14
N PHE A 107 1.23 6.21 -4.73
CA PHE A 107 0.19 5.72 -3.84
C PHE A 107 -1.17 6.34 -4.15
N VAL A 108 -2.24 5.69 -3.67
CA VAL A 108 -3.56 6.30 -3.53
C VAL A 108 -3.62 6.95 -2.16
N ARG A 109 -3.88 8.26 -2.12
CA ARG A 109 -4.20 8.98 -0.88
C ARG A 109 -5.68 8.79 -0.57
N LEU A 110 -5.96 8.37 0.65
CA LEU A 110 -7.30 8.09 1.16
C LEU A 110 -7.61 9.00 2.35
N HIS A 111 -8.89 9.15 2.67
CA HIS A 111 -9.28 9.79 3.92
C HIS A 111 -8.92 8.86 5.10
N PRO A 112 -8.36 9.35 6.22
CA PRO A 112 -7.95 8.49 7.34
C PRO A 112 -9.08 7.61 7.91
N ASP A 113 -10.31 8.13 7.92
CA ASP A 113 -11.49 7.39 8.41
C ASP A 113 -12.17 6.55 7.33
N SER A 114 -11.67 6.55 6.10
CA SER A 114 -12.28 5.76 5.03
C SER A 114 -11.86 4.30 5.10
N VAL A 115 -12.81 3.41 4.82
CA VAL A 115 -12.61 1.96 4.87
C VAL A 115 -12.82 1.38 3.48
N LEU A 116 -11.85 0.58 3.04
CA LEU A 116 -11.99 -0.29 1.88
C LEU A 116 -12.71 -1.57 2.31
N LEU A 117 -13.80 -1.92 1.63
CA LEU A 117 -14.46 -3.21 1.83
C LEU A 117 -14.22 -4.13 0.64
N ILE A 118 -13.86 -5.38 0.92
CA ILE A 118 -13.65 -6.45 -0.07
C ILE A 118 -14.60 -7.58 0.29
N ARG A 119 -15.68 -7.74 -0.48
CA ARG A 119 -16.71 -8.76 -0.25
C ARG A 119 -16.45 -9.96 -1.14
N PHE A 120 -16.25 -11.13 -0.53
CA PHE A 120 -16.19 -12.40 -1.25
C PHE A 120 -17.56 -13.08 -1.18
N PRO A 121 -18.21 -13.36 -2.33
CA PRO A 121 -19.45 -14.13 -2.38
C PRO A 121 -19.17 -15.64 -2.23
N ALA A 122 -18.32 -16.01 -1.26
CA ALA A 122 -18.02 -17.39 -0.90
C ALA A 122 -18.83 -17.79 0.34
N GLU A 123 -19.26 -19.05 0.35
CA GLU A 123 -19.90 -19.68 1.51
C GLU A 123 -18.82 -20.36 2.35
N LEU A 124 -18.62 -19.83 3.55
CA LEU A 124 -17.62 -20.28 4.52
C LEU A 124 -18.33 -20.84 5.75
N ASP A 125 -17.81 -21.92 6.30
CA ASP A 125 -18.27 -22.44 7.60
C ASP A 125 -17.67 -21.65 8.78
N ASP A 126 -18.17 -21.88 9.99
CA ASP A 126 -17.72 -21.16 11.19
C ASP A 126 -16.22 -21.31 11.48
N THR A 127 -15.62 -22.44 11.09
CA THR A 127 -14.18 -22.68 11.29
C THR A 127 -13.38 -21.87 10.29
N GLU A 128 -13.82 -21.83 9.04
CA GLU A 128 -13.22 -21.03 7.98
C GLU A 128 -13.36 -19.52 8.23
N VAL A 129 -14.49 -19.07 8.78
CA VAL A 129 -14.69 -17.67 9.18
C VAL A 129 -13.73 -17.28 10.29
N ARG A 130 -13.62 -18.07 11.37
CA ARG A 130 -12.65 -17.82 12.45
C ARG A 130 -11.21 -17.81 11.96
N LEU A 131 -10.88 -18.73 11.05
CA LEU A 131 -9.55 -18.77 10.45
C LEU A 131 -9.27 -17.52 9.60
N LEU A 132 -10.25 -17.10 8.80
CA LEU A 132 -10.14 -15.87 8.01
C LEU A 132 -9.98 -14.64 8.90
N GLU A 133 -10.72 -14.57 10.01
CA GLU A 133 -10.61 -13.50 11.00
C GLU A 133 -9.19 -13.39 11.55
N GLN A 134 -8.59 -14.51 11.98
CA GLN A 134 -7.20 -14.53 12.46
C GLN A 134 -6.19 -14.08 11.39
N LEU A 135 -6.39 -14.46 10.13
CA LEU A 135 -5.51 -14.06 9.03
C LEU A 135 -5.64 -12.58 8.70
N VAL A 136 -6.87 -12.08 8.70
CA VAL A 136 -7.16 -10.66 8.49
C VAL A 136 -6.54 -9.85 9.63
N GLU A 137 -6.83 -10.14 10.89
CA GLU A 137 -6.25 -9.42 12.05
C GLU A 137 -4.71 -9.41 12.06
N GLY A 138 -4.06 -10.42 11.46
CA GLY A 138 -2.61 -10.49 11.31
C GLY A 138 -1.99 -9.49 10.33
N LEU A 139 -2.79 -8.81 9.50
CA LEU A 139 -2.32 -7.87 8.48
C LEU A 139 -2.00 -6.49 9.08
N SER A 140 -0.72 -6.22 9.33
CA SER A 140 -0.24 -4.90 9.77
C SER A 140 0.00 -3.90 8.63
N TYR A 141 0.07 -4.38 7.39
CA TYR A 141 0.12 -3.56 6.18
C TYR A 141 -0.48 -4.35 5.01
N PHE A 142 -0.95 -3.66 3.98
CA PHE A 142 -1.49 -4.28 2.78
C PHE A 142 -1.01 -3.57 1.51
N GLY A 143 -0.39 -4.32 0.59
CA GLY A 143 0.36 -3.74 -0.53
C GLY A 143 1.85 -3.74 -0.25
N ARG A 144 2.46 -2.54 -0.21
CA ARG A 144 3.83 -2.34 0.26
C ARG A 144 3.86 -1.94 1.73
N ALA A 145 5.02 -2.07 2.37
CA ALA A 145 5.22 -1.86 3.81
C ALA A 145 4.86 -0.44 4.30
N GLU A 146 4.76 0.55 3.40
CA GLU A 146 4.33 1.91 3.69
C GLU A 146 2.80 2.04 3.90
N SER A 147 2.04 1.02 3.53
CA SER A 147 0.56 1.00 3.56
C SER A 147 0.05 0.36 4.85
N TRP A 148 0.34 0.99 5.98
CA TRP A 148 -0.09 0.49 7.28
C TRP A 148 -1.61 0.45 7.37
N CYS A 149 -2.14 -0.64 7.90
CA CYS A 149 -3.56 -0.86 7.97
C CYS A 149 -3.99 -1.55 9.26
N GLU A 150 -5.24 -1.30 9.62
CA GLU A 150 -6.02 -2.14 10.52
C GLU A 150 -7.07 -2.84 9.68
N THR A 151 -7.26 -4.13 9.93
CA THR A 151 -8.15 -4.95 9.13
C THR A 151 -8.95 -5.89 10.02
N PHE A 152 -10.20 -6.13 9.64
CA PHE A 152 -11.13 -6.94 10.41
C PHE A 152 -12.23 -7.48 9.50
N LEU A 153 -12.97 -8.48 9.95
CA LEU A 153 -14.19 -8.90 9.27
C LEU A 153 -15.31 -7.91 9.55
N TRP A 154 -15.96 -7.44 8.50
CA TRP A 154 -17.01 -6.44 8.59
C TRP A 154 -18.36 -7.14 8.70
N THR A 155 -18.99 -7.04 9.88
CA THR A 155 -20.26 -7.71 10.20
C THR A 155 -21.46 -6.77 10.27
N ASP A 156 -21.25 -5.46 10.43
CA ASP A 156 -22.32 -4.49 10.67
C ASP A 156 -22.68 -3.68 9.42
N ASP A 157 -23.96 -3.43 9.14
CA ASP A 157 -24.43 -2.43 8.15
C ASP A 157 -23.63 -2.39 6.82
N VAL A 158 -23.46 -3.57 6.20
CA VAL A 158 -22.78 -3.68 4.89
C VAL A 158 -23.53 -2.80 3.87
N PRO A 159 -22.85 -1.85 3.20
CA PRO A 159 -23.50 -1.00 2.20
C PRO A 159 -24.25 -1.85 1.16
N GLN A 160 -25.49 -1.49 0.85
CA GLN A 160 -26.29 -2.23 -0.14
C GLN A 160 -25.83 -1.90 -1.57
N ASP A 161 -25.48 -0.63 -1.81
CA ASP A 161 -25.11 -0.08 -3.11
C ASP A 161 -23.64 0.36 -3.19
N GLY A 162 -23.19 0.80 -4.36
CA GLY A 162 -21.85 1.38 -4.55
C GLY A 162 -20.71 0.36 -4.71
N TRP A 163 -21.03 -0.91 -4.94
CA TRP A 163 -20.05 -1.98 -5.15
C TRP A 163 -19.51 -2.00 -6.57
N THR A 164 -18.19 -1.91 -6.69
CA THR A 164 -17.42 -2.21 -7.89
C THR A 164 -17.33 -3.72 -8.07
N ARG A 165 -17.84 -4.21 -9.22
CA ARG A 165 -17.89 -5.64 -9.57
C ARG A 165 -17.06 -5.91 -10.82
N ARG A 166 -16.82 -7.19 -11.10
CA ARG A 166 -16.25 -7.60 -12.39
C ARG A 166 -17.11 -7.06 -13.53
N ALA A 167 -16.46 -6.66 -14.63
CA ALA A 167 -17.14 -6.38 -15.88
C ALA A 167 -17.55 -7.69 -16.54
N GLU A 168 -18.61 -7.64 -17.36
CA GLU A 168 -18.96 -8.74 -18.26
C GLU A 168 -17.97 -8.79 -19.42
N ASP A 169 -17.66 -9.99 -19.91
CA ASP A 169 -16.67 -10.16 -20.97
C ASP A 169 -17.16 -9.46 -22.25
N GLY A 170 -16.31 -8.59 -22.81
CA GLY A 170 -16.63 -7.79 -23.98
C GLY A 170 -17.52 -6.57 -23.72
N SER A 171 -17.96 -6.34 -22.48
CA SER A 171 -18.73 -5.14 -22.14
C SER A 171 -17.86 -3.88 -22.20
N PRO A 172 -18.39 -2.75 -22.74
CA PRO A 172 -17.65 -1.49 -22.77
C PRO A 172 -17.51 -0.90 -21.37
N ALA A 173 -16.54 0.00 -21.20
CA ALA A 173 -16.40 0.76 -19.96
C ALA A 173 -17.68 1.57 -19.65
N PRO A 174 -18.05 1.70 -18.37
CA PRO A 174 -19.23 2.47 -17.98
C PRO A 174 -19.08 3.94 -18.37
N PRO A 175 -20.17 4.66 -18.72
CA PRO A 175 -20.09 6.07 -19.08
C PRO A 175 -19.41 6.92 -17.99
N GLY A 176 -18.30 7.58 -18.35
CA GLY A 176 -17.52 8.42 -17.44
C GLY A 176 -16.68 7.67 -16.41
N GLY A 177 -16.75 6.34 -16.37
CA GLY A 177 -15.89 5.49 -15.54
C GLY A 177 -14.82 4.77 -16.36
N ASP A 178 -13.94 4.07 -15.66
CA ASP A 178 -12.83 3.35 -16.28
C ASP A 178 -13.04 1.83 -16.19
N GLN A 179 -12.35 1.08 -17.05
CA GLN A 179 -12.18 -0.37 -16.88
C GLN A 179 -10.72 -0.69 -16.57
N ILE A 180 -10.49 -1.51 -15.56
CA ILE A 180 -9.15 -1.92 -15.15
C ILE A 180 -9.01 -3.44 -15.14
N ALA A 181 -7.89 -3.93 -15.68
CA ALA A 181 -7.51 -5.34 -15.62
C ALA A 181 -6.81 -5.63 -14.29
N LEU A 182 -7.41 -6.50 -13.48
CA LEU A 182 -6.86 -6.98 -12.22
C LEU A 182 -6.41 -8.43 -12.34
N LEU A 183 -5.36 -8.77 -11.59
CA LEU A 183 -4.91 -10.15 -11.46
C LEU A 183 -5.75 -10.87 -10.39
N ALA A 184 -6.39 -11.96 -10.77
CA ALA A 184 -7.13 -12.84 -9.87
C ALA A 184 -6.58 -14.27 -9.95
N ALA A 185 -6.85 -15.09 -8.93
CA ALA A 185 -6.58 -16.52 -9.01
C ALA A 185 -7.54 -17.19 -9.99
N GLN A 186 -7.07 -18.26 -10.63
CA GLN A 186 -7.92 -19.26 -11.24
C GLN A 186 -8.46 -20.18 -10.14
N PRO A 187 -9.70 -20.70 -10.28
CA PRO A 187 -10.17 -21.81 -9.46
C PRO A 187 -9.20 -23.00 -9.48
N ALA A 188 -9.06 -23.70 -8.36
CA ALA A 188 -8.04 -24.73 -8.17
C ALA A 188 -8.16 -25.90 -9.16
N ASP A 189 -9.39 -26.30 -9.49
CA ASP A 189 -9.72 -27.31 -10.50
C ASP A 189 -9.32 -26.87 -11.91
N GLN A 190 -9.59 -25.61 -12.27
CA GLN A 190 -9.18 -25.03 -13.56
C GLN A 190 -7.66 -24.96 -13.66
N TYR A 191 -6.98 -24.61 -12.57
CA TYR A 191 -5.52 -24.61 -12.53
C TYR A 191 -4.94 -26.02 -12.68
N ALA A 192 -5.51 -27.02 -12.01
CA ALA A 192 -5.06 -28.40 -12.12
C ALA A 192 -5.17 -28.93 -13.56
N ALA A 193 -6.31 -28.67 -14.22
CA ALA A 193 -6.50 -29.02 -15.63
C ALA A 193 -5.52 -28.28 -16.55
N TRP A 194 -5.33 -26.97 -16.33
CA TRP A 194 -4.35 -26.18 -17.07
C TRP A 194 -2.93 -26.72 -16.88
N ARG A 195 -2.55 -27.03 -15.65
CA ARG A 195 -1.22 -27.52 -15.29
C ARG A 195 -0.93 -28.84 -15.99
N GLU A 196 -1.85 -29.79 -15.96
CA GLU A 196 -1.66 -31.09 -16.60
C GLU A 196 -1.40 -30.91 -18.11
N HIS A 197 -2.28 -30.17 -18.79
CA HIS A 197 -2.15 -29.91 -20.22
C HIS A 197 -0.81 -29.22 -20.57
N HIS A 198 -0.46 -28.14 -19.87
CA HIS A 198 0.74 -27.37 -20.18
C HIS A 198 2.04 -28.08 -19.76
N LEU A 199 2.02 -28.88 -18.70
CA LEU A 199 3.16 -29.68 -18.28
C LEU A 199 3.45 -30.78 -19.31
N GLN A 200 2.43 -31.48 -19.82
CA GLN A 200 2.62 -32.48 -20.86
C GLN A 200 3.20 -31.85 -22.13
N ALA A 201 2.62 -30.74 -22.60
CA ALA A 201 3.14 -30.01 -23.75
C ALA A 201 4.60 -29.56 -23.54
N ALA A 202 4.96 -29.07 -22.34
CA ALA A 202 6.33 -28.66 -22.04
C ALA A 202 7.31 -29.84 -22.04
N LEU A 203 6.90 -31.01 -21.53
CA LEU A 203 7.71 -32.24 -21.58
C LEU A 203 7.90 -32.71 -23.02
N GLU A 204 6.86 -32.66 -23.86
CA GLU A 204 6.94 -33.00 -25.28
C GLU A 204 7.89 -32.08 -26.05
N ILE A 205 7.79 -30.76 -25.83
CA ILE A 205 8.71 -29.78 -26.43
C ILE A 205 10.16 -30.07 -26.04
N GLU A 206 10.43 -30.38 -24.77
CA GLU A 206 11.80 -30.66 -24.31
C GLU A 206 12.32 -32.01 -24.83
N ARG A 207 11.45 -33.03 -24.97
CA ARG A 207 11.78 -34.30 -25.66
C ARG A 207 12.14 -34.04 -27.13
N ALA A 208 11.30 -33.29 -27.84
CA ALA A 208 11.49 -32.97 -29.25
C ALA A 208 12.78 -32.17 -29.49
N LYS A 209 13.08 -31.16 -28.65
CA LYS A 209 14.33 -30.39 -28.71
C LYS A 209 15.59 -31.25 -28.56
N ARG A 210 15.50 -32.37 -27.85
CA ARG A 210 16.64 -33.25 -27.56
C ARG A 210 16.74 -34.45 -28.49
N GLY A 211 15.65 -34.80 -29.19
CA GLY A 211 15.57 -35.99 -30.03
C GLY A 211 15.69 -37.31 -29.26
N LYS A 212 15.50 -37.30 -27.94
CA LYS A 212 15.56 -38.48 -27.07
C LYS A 212 14.72 -38.32 -25.81
N GLU A 213 14.44 -39.44 -25.13
CA GLU A 213 13.74 -39.43 -23.85
C GLU A 213 14.48 -38.58 -22.79
N LEU A 214 13.69 -37.93 -21.95
CA LEU A 214 14.21 -37.08 -20.88
C LEU A 214 14.76 -37.93 -19.74
N THR A 215 15.91 -37.54 -19.21
CA THR A 215 16.39 -38.12 -17.96
C THR A 215 15.50 -37.70 -16.79
N ALA A 216 15.49 -38.46 -15.70
CA ALA A 216 14.71 -38.14 -14.51
C ALA A 216 15.00 -36.72 -13.97
N ALA A 217 16.27 -36.29 -14.03
CA ALA A 217 16.68 -34.94 -13.62
C ALA A 217 16.10 -33.85 -14.54
N GLN A 218 16.05 -34.09 -15.85
CA GLN A 218 15.48 -33.16 -16.82
C GLN A 218 13.96 -33.05 -16.67
N ALA A 219 13.27 -34.19 -16.57
CA ALA A 219 11.84 -34.22 -16.32
C ALA A 219 11.48 -33.52 -14.99
N LYS A 220 12.29 -33.72 -13.94
CA LYS A 220 12.13 -33.02 -12.66
C LYS A 220 12.28 -31.51 -12.80
N LYS A 221 13.25 -31.03 -13.59
CA LYS A 221 13.45 -29.59 -13.84
C LYS A 221 12.25 -28.96 -14.57
N VAL A 222 11.70 -29.64 -15.57
CA VAL A 222 10.49 -29.18 -16.27
C VAL A 222 9.31 -29.14 -15.32
N LYS A 223 9.06 -30.24 -14.56
CA LYS A 223 7.99 -30.30 -13.55
C LYS A 223 8.11 -29.20 -12.50
N ALA A 224 9.33 -28.89 -12.04
CA ALA A 224 9.57 -27.84 -11.06
C ALA A 224 9.20 -26.44 -11.55
N ALA A 225 9.16 -26.19 -12.87
CA ALA A 225 8.70 -24.90 -13.41
C ALA A 225 7.20 -24.67 -13.20
N PHE A 226 6.41 -25.75 -13.06
CA PHE A 226 4.96 -25.70 -12.87
C PHE A 226 4.61 -26.00 -11.40
N PRO A 227 4.09 -25.03 -10.63
CA PRO A 227 3.68 -25.25 -9.24
C PRO A 227 2.72 -26.45 -9.13
N GLU A 228 2.73 -27.17 -8.01
CA GLU A 228 1.90 -28.39 -7.87
C GLU A 228 0.41 -28.09 -7.81
N ASP A 229 0.04 -27.03 -7.10
CA ASP A 229 -1.34 -26.57 -6.91
C ASP A 229 -1.43 -25.05 -6.82
N LEU A 230 -2.65 -24.55 -6.61
CA LEU A 230 -2.92 -23.11 -6.52
C LEU A 230 -2.20 -22.46 -5.34
N ILE A 231 -2.07 -23.16 -4.22
CA ILE A 231 -1.36 -22.64 -3.04
C ILE A 231 0.11 -22.43 -3.36
N ALA A 232 0.74 -23.40 -4.02
CA ALA A 232 2.12 -23.28 -4.50
C ALA A 232 2.30 -22.13 -5.49
N CYS A 233 1.29 -21.82 -6.31
CA CYS A 233 1.30 -20.62 -7.16
C CYS A 233 1.30 -19.32 -6.34
N LEU A 234 0.43 -19.23 -5.33
CA LEU A 234 0.27 -18.04 -4.49
C LEU A 234 1.50 -17.79 -3.59
N THR A 235 2.16 -18.84 -3.12
CA THR A 235 3.35 -18.73 -2.26
C THR A 235 4.65 -18.46 -3.02
N ARG A 236 4.66 -18.55 -4.36
CA ARG A 236 5.90 -18.35 -5.13
C ARG A 236 6.38 -16.90 -5.11
N ASP A 237 7.69 -16.76 -5.00
CA ASP A 237 8.34 -15.47 -5.12
C ASP A 237 8.24 -14.92 -6.56
N THR A 238 8.01 -13.62 -6.67
CA THR A 238 7.89 -12.95 -7.97
C THR A 238 9.20 -12.97 -8.74
N GLY A 239 10.34 -12.84 -8.06
CA GLY A 239 11.67 -12.91 -8.69
C GLY A 239 11.98 -14.31 -9.21
N GLU A 240 11.57 -15.36 -8.51
CA GLU A 240 11.67 -16.74 -9.02
C GLU A 240 10.84 -16.96 -10.29
N LEU A 241 9.60 -16.45 -10.32
CA LEU A 241 8.73 -16.54 -11.50
C LEU A 241 9.35 -15.83 -12.71
N GLN A 242 9.90 -14.63 -12.50
CA GLN A 242 10.58 -13.87 -13.55
C GLN A 242 11.84 -14.59 -14.07
N LYS A 243 12.65 -15.19 -13.19
CA LYS A 243 13.81 -16.01 -13.58
C LYS A 243 13.42 -17.23 -14.42
N GLN A 244 12.22 -17.76 -14.21
CA GLN A 244 11.64 -18.86 -15.00
C GLN A 244 10.97 -18.38 -16.29
N GLY A 245 10.95 -17.07 -16.57
CA GLY A 245 10.39 -16.50 -17.79
C GLY A 245 8.86 -16.33 -17.78
N TRP A 246 8.22 -16.40 -16.62
CA TRP A 246 6.78 -16.18 -16.51
C TRP A 246 6.44 -14.69 -16.61
N ASN A 247 5.68 -14.31 -17.66
CA ASN A 247 5.12 -12.96 -17.79
C ASN A 247 3.96 -12.71 -16.81
N GLN A 248 3.26 -13.79 -16.44
CA GLN A 248 2.14 -13.80 -15.51
C GLN A 248 2.30 -15.02 -14.59
N PRO A 249 1.97 -14.93 -13.29
CA PRO A 249 2.06 -16.06 -12.38
C PRO A 249 1.19 -17.22 -12.87
N PRO A 250 1.69 -18.47 -12.83
CA PRO A 250 0.84 -19.64 -12.99
C PRO A 250 -0.35 -19.59 -12.03
N GLY A 251 -1.51 -20.12 -12.44
CA GLY A 251 -2.72 -20.12 -11.61
C GLY A 251 -3.38 -18.75 -11.45
N SER A 252 -2.94 -17.73 -12.18
CA SER A 252 -3.60 -16.44 -12.22
C SER A 252 -4.28 -16.17 -13.56
N ARG A 253 -5.28 -15.29 -13.56
CA ARG A 253 -6.00 -14.79 -14.74
C ARG A 253 -6.21 -13.29 -14.63
N ARG A 254 -6.36 -12.62 -15.77
CA ARG A 254 -6.78 -11.21 -15.81
C ARG A 254 -8.30 -11.14 -15.89
N VAL A 255 -8.88 -10.28 -15.07
CA VAL A 255 -10.32 -10.01 -15.02
C VAL A 255 -10.53 -8.51 -15.05
N LEU A 256 -11.54 -8.06 -15.78
CA LEU A 256 -11.86 -6.63 -15.90
C LEU A 256 -12.80 -6.22 -14.76
N TYR A 257 -12.59 -5.03 -14.21
CA TYR A 257 -13.48 -4.39 -13.22
C TYR A 257 -13.87 -3.01 -13.70
N ASN A 258 -15.14 -2.65 -13.45
CA ASN A 258 -15.68 -1.33 -13.74
C ASN A 258 -15.43 -0.40 -12.57
N LEU A 259 -14.61 0.63 -12.78
CA LEU A 259 -14.33 1.67 -11.79
C LEU A 259 -15.37 2.79 -11.87
N PRO A 260 -15.94 3.24 -10.74
CA PRO A 260 -16.81 4.40 -10.73
C PRO A 260 -16.09 5.66 -11.23
N ALA A 261 -16.84 6.50 -11.95
CA ALA A 261 -16.37 7.80 -12.43
C ALA A 261 -15.79 8.64 -11.29
N GLY A 262 -14.57 9.16 -11.49
CA GLY A 262 -13.88 10.04 -10.55
C GLY A 262 -13.59 9.44 -9.18
N ILE A 263 -13.47 8.11 -9.08
CA ILE A 263 -13.07 7.41 -7.85
C ILE A 263 -11.65 7.79 -7.40
N LEU A 264 -10.79 8.17 -8.35
CA LEU A 264 -9.40 8.59 -8.15
C LEU A 264 -9.10 10.04 -8.56
N ASP A 265 -10.12 10.81 -8.91
CA ASP A 265 -9.94 12.17 -9.40
C ASP A 265 -9.35 13.08 -8.30
N PRO A 266 -8.33 13.88 -8.63
CA PRO A 266 -7.78 14.85 -7.69
C PRO A 266 -8.86 15.86 -7.30
N ARG A 267 -9.15 16.02 -6.00
CA ARG A 267 -10.02 17.11 -5.57
C ARG A 267 -9.26 18.42 -5.73
N PRO A 268 -9.87 19.47 -6.30
CA PRO A 268 -9.31 20.80 -6.17
C PRO A 268 -9.14 21.08 -4.67
N VAL A 269 -7.93 21.43 -4.26
CA VAL A 269 -7.66 21.81 -2.87
C VAL A 269 -8.54 23.03 -2.59
N VAL A 270 -9.68 22.82 -1.95
CA VAL A 270 -10.43 23.90 -1.34
C VAL A 270 -9.51 24.40 -0.24
N ARG A 271 -8.72 25.43 -0.55
CA ARG A 271 -8.01 26.21 0.47
C ARG A 271 -9.11 26.64 1.42
N ARG A 272 -9.23 25.97 2.57
CA ARG A 272 -10.08 26.42 3.67
C ARG A 272 -9.54 27.78 4.08
N ARG A 273 -10.02 28.85 3.44
CA ARG A 273 -9.95 30.20 3.96
C ARG A 273 -10.89 30.20 5.17
N GLY A 274 -10.30 30.10 6.37
CA GLY A 274 -11.05 30.17 7.62
C GLY A 274 -11.11 28.85 8.37
N GLY A 275 -10.01 28.47 9.01
CA GLY A 275 -10.08 27.64 10.22
C GLY A 275 -10.00 28.57 11.42
N ARG A 276 -10.94 28.43 12.37
CA ARG A 276 -10.87 28.98 13.74
C ARG A 276 -9.41 29.14 14.18
N GLN A 277 -9.02 30.35 14.62
CA GLN A 277 -7.73 30.52 15.28
C GLN A 277 -7.65 29.49 16.40
N ARG A 278 -6.82 28.45 16.21
CA ARG A 278 -6.45 27.56 17.31
C ARG A 278 -5.77 28.45 18.33
N THR A 279 -6.37 28.60 19.50
CA THR A 279 -5.73 29.21 20.65
C THR A 279 -4.70 28.20 21.15
N TYR A 280 -3.42 28.58 21.10
CA TYR A 280 -2.34 27.77 21.63
C TYR A 280 -2.01 28.31 23.03
N GLU A 281 -1.96 27.41 24.02
CA GLU A 281 -1.63 27.77 25.41
C GLU A 281 -0.12 27.89 25.64
N ALA A 282 0.68 27.23 24.79
CA ALA A 282 2.14 27.26 24.86
C ALA A 282 2.77 27.18 23.47
N ALA A 283 3.99 27.70 23.36
CA ALA A 283 4.87 27.54 22.19
C ALA A 283 6.22 27.00 22.66
N LEU A 284 6.70 25.91 22.05
CA LEU A 284 8.03 25.37 22.30
C LEU A 284 8.99 25.91 21.24
N LEU A 285 10.04 26.60 21.67
CA LEU A 285 11.07 27.14 20.79
C LEU A 285 12.30 26.23 20.78
N ALA A 286 12.61 25.66 19.61
CA ALA A 286 13.85 24.93 19.38
C ALA A 286 14.95 25.91 18.94
N LEU A 287 16.12 25.84 19.58
CA LEU A 287 17.30 26.62 19.18
C LEU A 287 18.12 25.81 18.19
N SER A 288 18.17 26.22 16.92
CA SER A 288 19.14 25.71 15.96
C SER A 288 20.47 26.45 16.10
N SER A 289 21.60 25.73 16.06
CA SER A 289 22.93 26.35 15.97
C SER A 289 23.49 26.13 14.57
N ASP A 290 23.84 27.20 13.86
CA ASP A 290 24.44 27.13 12.52
C ASP A 290 25.96 26.84 12.59
N SER A 291 26.46 26.34 13.72
CA SER A 291 27.87 26.01 13.88
C SER A 291 28.18 24.66 13.23
N VAL A 292 29.39 24.52 12.67
CA VAL A 292 29.92 23.30 12.04
C VAL A 292 29.83 22.05 12.96
N ARG A 293 29.64 22.25 14.27
CA ARG A 293 29.35 21.20 15.25
C ARG A 293 27.88 21.30 15.66
N GLY A 294 26.97 20.91 14.76
CA GLY A 294 25.54 20.84 15.01
C GLY A 294 25.23 20.10 16.32
N ASN A 295 24.42 20.70 17.17
CA ASN A 295 23.97 20.23 18.50
C ASN A 295 24.81 20.61 19.72
N ARG A 296 25.52 21.75 19.74
CA ARG A 296 25.93 22.35 21.03
C ARG A 296 24.87 23.30 21.54
N LEU A 297 24.10 22.85 22.54
CA LEU A 297 23.22 23.72 23.32
C LEU A 297 24.03 24.83 24.01
N PRO A 298 23.44 26.02 24.25
CA PRO A 298 24.07 27.06 25.06
C PRO A 298 24.53 26.49 26.41
N LYS A 299 25.67 26.94 26.92
CA LYS A 299 26.07 26.62 28.30
C LYS A 299 24.96 27.06 29.25
N MET A 300 24.66 26.25 30.27
CA MET A 300 23.62 26.56 31.28
C MET A 300 23.81 27.95 31.94
N VAL A 301 25.06 28.39 32.12
CA VAL A 301 25.37 29.74 32.63
C VAL A 301 24.90 30.88 31.72
N ARG A 302 24.57 30.59 30.45
CA ARG A 302 24.04 31.56 29.48
C ARG A 302 22.52 31.51 29.35
N THR A 303 21.83 30.61 30.04
CA THR A 303 20.38 30.41 29.90
C THR A 303 19.62 31.71 30.10
N VAL A 304 19.87 32.44 31.19
CA VAL A 304 19.18 33.72 31.50
C VAL A 304 19.39 34.74 30.38
N ARG A 305 20.64 34.94 29.95
CA ARG A 305 20.97 35.89 28.88
C ARG A 305 20.35 35.50 27.54
N GLN A 306 20.28 34.20 27.24
CA GLN A 306 19.68 33.71 26.01
C GLN A 306 18.16 33.89 26.01
N MET A 307 17.51 33.62 27.15
CA MET A 307 16.08 33.84 27.32
C MET A 307 15.71 35.31 27.22
N GLU A 308 16.54 36.20 27.75
CA GLU A 308 16.34 37.66 27.60
C GLU A 308 16.41 38.10 26.14
N PHE A 309 17.36 37.60 25.34
CA PHE A 309 17.42 37.93 23.92
C PHE A 309 16.19 37.45 23.14
N ILE A 310 15.69 36.25 23.47
CA ILE A 310 14.45 35.73 22.88
C ILE A 310 13.26 36.60 23.28
N HIS A 311 13.17 36.97 24.56
CA HIS A 311 12.12 37.83 25.10
C HIS A 311 12.11 39.22 24.43
N GLN A 312 13.27 39.86 24.29
CA GLN A 312 13.40 41.15 23.60
C GLN A 312 12.99 41.07 22.13
N ALA A 313 13.39 40.01 21.43
CA ALA A 313 13.00 39.78 20.04
C ALA A 313 11.47 39.61 19.92
N LEU A 314 10.86 38.82 20.81
CA LEU A 314 9.41 38.63 20.86
C LEU A 314 8.68 39.94 21.16
N CYS A 315 9.14 40.73 22.13
CA CYS A 315 8.58 42.05 22.43
C CYS A 315 8.68 43.01 21.23
N SER A 316 9.79 42.99 20.50
CA SER A 316 9.98 43.79 19.29
C SER A 316 9.01 43.40 18.18
N ILE A 317 8.77 42.10 17.98
CA ILE A 317 7.80 41.59 17.00
C ILE A 317 6.39 42.02 17.40
N VAL A 318 6.01 41.87 18.67
CA VAL A 318 4.69 42.29 19.19
C VAL A 318 4.45 43.78 18.92
N GLY A 319 5.46 44.64 19.16
CA GLY A 319 5.36 46.08 18.90
C GLY A 319 5.18 46.45 17.42
N ARG A 320 5.52 45.57 16.48
CA ARG A 320 5.35 45.79 15.03
C ARG A 320 4.03 45.24 14.48
N LEU A 321 3.23 44.54 15.30
CA LEU A 321 1.96 43.99 14.85
C LEU A 321 0.92 45.11 14.60
N PRO A 322 0.20 45.07 13.47
CA PRO A 322 -0.81 46.08 13.17
C PRO A 322 -1.95 46.08 14.20
N GLY A 323 -2.32 47.27 14.68
CA GLY A 323 -3.38 47.48 15.66
C GLY A 323 -2.94 47.46 17.13
N GLY A 324 -1.64 47.52 17.42
CA GLY A 324 -1.15 47.67 18.80
C GLY A 324 -1.57 46.51 19.71
N ARG A 325 -1.58 45.28 19.20
CA ARG A 325 -1.98 44.10 19.97
C ARG A 325 -1.11 43.97 21.22
N ASN A 326 -1.68 44.29 22.38
CA ASN A 326 -1.03 44.04 23.66
C ASN A 326 -0.96 42.51 23.90
N CYS A 327 0.20 42.03 24.31
CA CYS A 327 0.40 40.65 24.74
C CYS A 327 0.96 40.66 26.17
N PRO A 328 0.11 40.79 27.20
CA PRO A 328 0.54 40.93 28.59
C PRO A 328 1.49 39.81 29.04
N VAL A 329 1.26 38.58 28.54
CA VAL A 329 2.09 37.39 28.83
C VAL A 329 3.54 37.58 28.38
N LEU A 330 3.79 38.30 27.28
CA LEU A 330 5.13 38.57 26.77
C LEU A 330 5.67 39.89 27.30
N THR A 331 4.86 40.94 27.35
CA THR A 331 5.32 42.30 27.69
C THR A 331 5.40 42.56 29.18
N GLY A 332 4.72 41.75 30.02
CA GLY A 332 4.59 42.01 31.44
C GLY A 332 3.73 43.24 31.76
N LYS A 333 2.94 43.73 30.80
CA LYS A 333 2.19 44.99 30.92
C LYS A 333 0.70 44.83 30.61
N ARG A 334 -0.13 45.50 31.39
CA ARG A 334 -1.56 45.66 31.16
C ARG A 334 -1.83 46.60 29.98
N LEU A 335 -3.09 46.68 29.55
CA LEU A 335 -3.52 47.52 28.42
C LEU A 335 -3.29 49.02 28.65
N ASP A 336 -3.23 49.45 29.92
CA ASP A 336 -2.92 50.81 30.37
C ASP A 336 -1.41 51.10 30.46
N GLY A 337 -0.56 50.14 30.10
CA GLY A 337 0.90 50.26 30.14
C GLY A 337 1.52 50.05 31.52
N GLN A 338 0.72 49.79 32.56
CA GLN A 338 1.21 49.45 33.89
C GLN A 338 1.77 48.02 33.93
N PRO A 339 2.75 47.75 34.82
CA PRO A 339 3.19 46.38 35.08
C PRO A 339 2.01 45.48 35.48
N LEU A 340 2.06 44.21 35.07
CA LEU A 340 1.01 43.21 35.33
C LEU A 340 0.74 42.98 36.82
#